data_AF-A0A1Q9WA16-F1
#
_entry.id   AF-A0A1Q9WA16-F1
#
_cell.length_a   1.000
_cell.length_b   1.000
_cell.length_c   1.000
_cell.angle_alpha   90.00
_cell.angle_beta   90.00
_cell.angle_gamma   90.00
#
_symmetry.space_group_name_H-M   'P 1'
#
loop_
_entity.id
_entity.type
_entity.pdbx_description
1 polymer ?
#
loop_
_entity_poly.entity_id
_entity_poly.type
_entity_poly.pdbx_seq_one_letter_code
_entity_poly.pdbx_strand_id
1 'polypeptide(L)'
;MSSPHGSGATVTAHSWGWSHAGRTAWAVRDLELAIEPGERVLLLGPSGAGKSTLLHGIAGLLGGADEGRQAGSLFVDGRPPSEQRHRIGMVLQDPDSQVILSRVGDDVAFGMENFGVQREQIWPRVHAALDAVGLNLGLSQSTSALSGGQKQRLALAGVIAMDPGLILLDEPTANLDPAGVIEVRDAVAECAARTGATLIVIEHRTEMWLPVIDRVIVLGTDGEVIADGTPEQTIRRNHHYLVRSGVWVPDTPLPEIDRHRFPASESLLQAAGLALAHPGDPPMHVDLDFEISTGQITVITGPNGAGKSTLALTIGGLLPVPAGRLEAHAGFAPSPSRRQPIKWRSKELLTRIGSVFQDPEHQFLTGTVRDELTLGPKAIKLGHTETTARTDELLERLRLGHLAEVNPYTLSGGEKRRLSVATMLATAPKVIILDEPTFGQDRRTWEELTRLLAEIADAGTAVVAATHDLDFATLLADARIELPEWDPTAGTTL
;
A
#
# COMPACT_ATOMS: atom_id res chain seq x y z
N MET A 1 -11.13 -18.39 -36.82
CA MET A 1 -9.88 -19.02 -36.37
C MET A 1 -9.81 -18.76 -34.87
N SER A 2 -9.93 -19.80 -34.07
CA SER A 2 -9.84 -19.74 -32.61
C SER A 2 -8.41 -19.33 -32.23
N SER A 3 -8.21 -18.10 -31.79
CA SER A 3 -6.91 -17.61 -31.33
C SER A 3 -6.40 -18.45 -30.14
N PRO A 4 -5.09 -18.72 -30.04
CA PRO A 4 -4.48 -19.53 -28.99
C PRO A 4 -4.30 -18.71 -27.69
N HIS A 5 -5.34 -17.99 -27.26
CA HIS A 5 -5.28 -17.14 -26.06
C HIS A 5 -5.28 -17.93 -24.73
N GLY A 6 -5.44 -19.26 -24.77
CA GLY A 6 -5.52 -20.12 -23.58
C GLY A 6 -4.38 -21.15 -23.46
N SER A 7 -3.16 -20.79 -23.82
CA SER A 7 -1.97 -21.59 -23.46
C SER A 7 -0.95 -20.70 -22.78
N GLY A 8 -0.34 -21.21 -21.72
CA GLY A 8 0.74 -20.53 -21.00
C GLY A 8 1.84 -20.07 -21.94
N ALA A 9 2.37 -18.88 -21.69
CA ALA A 9 3.51 -18.35 -22.41
C ALA A 9 4.82 -18.78 -21.75
N THR A 10 5.85 -19.04 -22.56
CA THR A 10 7.21 -19.25 -22.04
C THR A 10 7.90 -17.90 -21.85
N VAL A 11 8.61 -17.70 -20.75
CA VAL A 11 9.45 -16.51 -20.52
C VAL A 11 10.90 -16.93 -20.41
N THR A 12 11.79 -16.32 -21.20
CA THR A 12 13.24 -16.60 -21.15
C THR A 12 14.05 -15.32 -21.15
N ALA A 13 15.05 -15.24 -20.27
CA ALA A 13 16.03 -14.18 -20.21
C ALA A 13 17.44 -14.77 -20.36
N HIS A 14 18.24 -14.18 -21.24
CA HIS A 14 19.63 -14.56 -21.49
C HIS A 14 20.53 -13.36 -21.27
N SER A 15 21.31 -13.43 -20.19
CA SER A 15 22.19 -12.37 -19.69
C SER A 15 21.49 -11.00 -19.72
N TRP A 16 20.20 -10.99 -19.39
CA TRP A 16 19.38 -9.81 -19.56
C TRP A 16 19.69 -8.79 -18.47
N GLY A 17 19.67 -7.52 -18.85
CA GLY A 17 19.80 -6.43 -17.90
C GLY A 17 19.10 -5.18 -18.37
N TRP A 18 18.70 -4.36 -17.40
CA TRP A 18 18.11 -3.05 -17.65
C TRP A 18 18.69 -1.98 -16.71
N SER A 19 19.01 -0.83 -17.28
CA SER A 19 19.39 0.38 -16.55
C SER A 19 18.47 1.52 -16.97
N HIS A 20 17.78 2.13 -16.02
CA HIS A 20 16.91 3.29 -16.25
C HIS A 20 17.72 4.52 -16.70
N ALA A 21 17.11 5.36 -17.53
CA ALA A 21 17.72 6.62 -17.97
C ALA A 21 18.15 7.49 -16.78
N GLY A 22 19.31 8.15 -16.91
CA GLY A 22 19.88 9.00 -15.87
C GLY A 22 20.52 8.24 -14.69
N ARG A 23 20.41 6.91 -14.61
CA ARG A 23 21.10 6.09 -13.61
C ARG A 23 22.33 5.40 -14.21
N THR A 24 23.39 5.33 -13.42
CA THR A 24 24.61 4.59 -13.77
C THR A 24 24.55 3.13 -13.33
N ALA A 25 23.77 2.84 -12.29
CA ALA A 25 23.56 1.50 -11.78
C ALA A 25 22.48 0.76 -12.58
N TRP A 26 22.74 -0.53 -12.83
CA TRP A 26 21.77 -1.45 -13.41
C TRP A 26 20.70 -1.78 -12.37
N ALA A 27 19.44 -1.82 -12.79
CA ALA A 27 18.34 -2.29 -11.96
C ALA A 27 18.30 -3.82 -11.89
N VAL A 28 18.64 -4.47 -13.01
CA VAL A 28 18.85 -5.91 -13.14
C VAL A 28 20.04 -6.09 -14.08
N ARG A 29 20.91 -7.06 -13.81
CA ARG A 29 22.06 -7.32 -14.67
C ARG A 29 22.36 -8.81 -14.79
N ASP A 30 22.77 -9.23 -15.99
CA ASP A 30 23.25 -10.57 -16.30
C ASP A 30 22.27 -11.68 -15.84
N LEU A 31 20.96 -11.41 -15.93
CA LEU A 31 19.90 -12.32 -15.51
C LEU A 31 19.74 -13.48 -16.50
N GLU A 32 19.87 -14.70 -15.98
CA GLU A 32 19.46 -15.94 -16.63
C GLU A 32 18.18 -16.45 -15.97
N LEU A 33 17.12 -16.61 -16.77
CA LEU A 33 15.81 -17.01 -16.28
C LEU A 33 15.08 -17.82 -17.36
N ALA A 34 14.40 -18.89 -16.95
CA ALA A 34 13.47 -19.63 -17.79
C ALA A 34 12.24 -20.01 -16.97
N ILE A 35 11.06 -19.61 -17.43
CA ILE A 35 9.75 -19.94 -16.85
C ILE A 35 8.95 -20.67 -17.92
N GLU A 36 8.53 -21.88 -17.60
CA GLU A 36 7.84 -22.77 -18.52
C GLU A 36 6.34 -22.41 -18.63
N PRO A 37 5.68 -22.75 -19.76
CA PRO A 37 4.25 -22.54 -19.93
C PRO A 37 3.40 -23.10 -18.78
N GLY A 38 2.54 -22.27 -18.20
CA GLY A 38 1.60 -22.65 -17.15
C GLY A 38 2.21 -22.72 -15.75
N GLU A 39 3.51 -22.45 -15.58
CA GLU A 39 4.10 -22.32 -14.25
C GLU A 39 3.50 -21.12 -13.50
N ARG A 40 3.25 -21.32 -12.20
CA ARG A 40 2.88 -20.24 -11.28
C ARG A 40 4.08 -19.93 -10.41
N VAL A 41 4.67 -18.75 -10.63
CA VAL A 41 5.95 -18.32 -10.05
C VAL A 41 5.73 -17.18 -9.08
N LEU A 42 6.27 -17.31 -7.88
CA LEU A 42 6.39 -16.22 -6.91
C LEU A 42 7.82 -15.65 -6.97
N LEU A 43 7.92 -14.37 -7.28
CA LEU A 43 9.18 -13.65 -7.37
C LEU A 43 9.45 -12.88 -6.07
N LEU A 44 10.46 -13.31 -5.33
CA LEU A 44 10.88 -12.73 -4.05
C LEU A 44 12.22 -12.01 -4.19
N GLY A 45 12.53 -11.17 -3.21
CA GLY A 45 13.80 -10.45 -3.15
C GLY A 45 13.65 -9.13 -2.40
N PRO A 46 14.76 -8.51 -1.97
CA PRO A 46 14.71 -7.23 -1.26
C PRO A 46 14.05 -6.14 -2.10
N SER A 47 13.55 -5.10 -1.43
CA SER A 47 13.15 -3.87 -2.10
C SER A 47 14.31 -3.31 -2.92
N GLY A 48 14.05 -2.91 -4.16
CA GLY A 48 15.08 -2.45 -5.08
C GLY A 48 15.83 -3.55 -5.87
N ALA A 49 15.55 -4.84 -5.66
CA ALA A 49 16.15 -5.96 -6.41
C ALA A 49 15.81 -6.02 -7.92
N GLY A 50 15.09 -5.03 -8.45
CA GLY A 50 14.70 -4.99 -9.86
C GLY A 50 13.48 -5.86 -10.23
N LYS A 51 12.74 -6.42 -9.26
CA LYS A 51 11.55 -7.26 -9.49
C LYS A 51 10.51 -6.60 -10.42
N SER A 52 10.03 -5.40 -10.08
CA SER A 52 9.09 -4.63 -10.91
C SER A 52 9.68 -4.26 -12.27
N THR A 53 11.00 -3.98 -12.33
CA THR A 53 11.69 -3.72 -13.60
C THR A 53 11.69 -4.97 -14.49
N LEU A 54 11.90 -6.16 -13.93
CA LEU A 54 11.79 -7.42 -14.66
C LEU A 54 10.36 -7.61 -15.19
N LEU A 55 9.33 -7.41 -14.37
CA LEU A 55 7.93 -7.51 -14.83
C LEU A 55 7.61 -6.51 -15.95
N HIS A 56 8.02 -5.24 -15.84
CA HIS A 56 7.87 -4.26 -16.93
C HIS A 56 8.61 -4.69 -18.21
N GLY A 57 9.78 -5.30 -18.08
CA GLY A 57 10.52 -5.88 -19.19
C GLY A 57 9.72 -7.01 -19.86
N ILE A 58 9.19 -7.95 -19.06
CA ILE A 58 8.38 -9.08 -19.54
C ILE A 58 7.07 -8.59 -20.16
N ALA A 59 6.48 -7.51 -19.66
CA ALA A 59 5.28 -6.87 -20.23
C ALA A 59 5.56 -6.11 -21.54
N GLY A 60 6.83 -5.93 -21.92
CA GLY A 60 7.22 -5.14 -23.08
C GLY A 60 6.92 -3.66 -22.92
N LEU A 61 6.94 -3.16 -21.69
CA LEU A 61 6.78 -1.76 -21.33
C LEU A 61 8.11 -1.00 -21.31
N LEU A 62 9.23 -1.70 -21.15
CA LEU A 62 10.56 -1.11 -21.25
C LEU A 62 11.00 -1.03 -22.72
N GLY A 63 11.46 0.13 -23.18
CA GLY A 63 12.06 0.26 -24.50
C GLY A 63 12.26 1.70 -24.96
N GLY A 64 13.03 1.90 -26.04
CA GLY A 64 13.33 3.25 -26.54
C GLY A 64 14.63 3.82 -25.98
N ALA A 65 15.36 4.55 -26.83
CA ALA A 65 16.71 5.01 -26.53
C ALA A 65 16.78 6.00 -25.36
N ASP A 66 15.66 6.67 -25.06
CA ASP A 66 15.57 7.72 -24.04
C ASP A 66 15.09 7.18 -22.68
N GLU A 67 14.60 5.94 -22.61
CA GLU A 67 14.07 5.33 -21.37
C GLU A 67 15.13 4.56 -20.58
N GLY A 68 16.16 4.03 -21.25
CA GLY A 68 17.20 3.25 -20.58
C GLY A 68 18.14 2.50 -21.52
N ARG A 69 18.93 1.60 -20.94
CA ARG A 69 19.82 0.68 -21.66
C ARG A 69 19.46 -0.76 -21.33
N GLN A 70 19.33 -1.57 -22.37
CA GLN A 70 19.18 -3.02 -22.26
C GLN A 70 20.52 -3.72 -22.53
N ALA A 71 20.80 -4.77 -21.76
CA ALA A 71 21.80 -5.79 -22.06
C ALA A 71 21.11 -7.15 -22.26
N GLY A 72 21.75 -8.04 -23.02
CA GLY A 72 21.22 -9.37 -23.31
C GLY A 72 19.85 -9.34 -24.01
N SER A 73 19.08 -10.41 -23.81
CA SER A 73 17.78 -10.59 -24.46
C SER A 73 16.73 -11.15 -23.51
N LEU A 74 15.50 -10.70 -23.68
CA LEU A 74 14.31 -11.18 -22.98
C LEU A 74 13.26 -11.55 -24.03
N PHE A 75 12.64 -12.71 -23.87
CA PHE A 75 11.66 -13.24 -24.82
C PHE A 75 10.41 -13.77 -24.12
N VAL A 76 9.26 -13.58 -24.78
CA VAL A 76 7.99 -14.24 -24.49
C VAL A 76 7.60 -15.06 -25.72
N ASP A 77 7.45 -16.37 -25.57
CA ASP A 77 7.27 -17.33 -26.67
C ASP A 77 8.32 -17.17 -27.79
N GLY A 78 9.58 -16.93 -27.40
CA GLY A 78 10.70 -16.76 -28.33
C GLY A 78 10.70 -15.46 -29.13
N ARG A 79 9.82 -14.50 -28.82
CA ARG A 79 9.77 -13.17 -29.46
C ARG A 79 9.96 -12.04 -28.45
N PRO A 80 10.38 -10.84 -28.89
CA PRO A 80 10.46 -9.69 -28.00
C PRO A 80 9.12 -9.42 -27.29
N PRO A 81 9.13 -9.14 -25.98
CA PRO A 81 7.91 -8.83 -25.20
C PRO A 81 7.01 -7.76 -25.83
N SER A 82 7.59 -6.72 -26.44
CA SER A 82 6.87 -5.63 -27.10
C SER A 82 5.99 -6.09 -28.27
N GLU A 83 6.31 -7.22 -28.90
CA GLU A 83 5.52 -7.82 -29.98
C GLU A 83 4.42 -8.76 -29.47
N GLN A 84 4.44 -9.08 -28.17
CA GLN A 84 3.57 -10.09 -27.54
C GLN A 84 2.55 -9.50 -26.56
N ARG A 85 2.41 -8.16 -26.47
CA ARG A 85 1.52 -7.49 -25.50
C ARG A 85 0.09 -8.02 -25.46
N HIS A 86 -0.46 -8.44 -26.61
CA HIS A 86 -1.79 -9.04 -26.71
C HIS A 86 -1.96 -10.38 -25.97
N ARG A 87 -0.86 -11.00 -25.54
CA ARG A 87 -0.85 -12.22 -24.72
C ARG A 87 -0.61 -11.96 -23.23
N ILE A 88 -0.27 -10.74 -22.86
CA ILE A 88 0.27 -10.41 -21.55
C ILE A 88 -0.71 -9.48 -20.84
N GLY A 89 -1.21 -9.92 -19.70
CA GLY A 89 -1.96 -9.08 -18.77
C GLY A 89 -1.06 -8.67 -17.62
N MET A 90 -1.03 -7.38 -17.28
CA MET A 90 -0.25 -6.86 -16.15
C MET A 90 -1.13 -6.06 -15.21
N VAL A 91 -0.98 -6.31 -13.91
CA VAL A 91 -1.46 -5.43 -12.84
C VAL A 91 -0.26 -4.70 -12.27
N LEU A 92 -0.32 -3.37 -12.29
CA LEU A 92 0.70 -2.48 -11.72
C LEU A 92 0.55 -2.37 -10.20
N GLN A 93 1.65 -2.00 -9.54
CA GLN A 93 1.70 -1.79 -8.08
C GLN A 93 0.74 -0.68 -7.61
N ASP A 94 0.66 0.42 -8.36
CA ASP A 94 -0.28 1.51 -8.08
C ASP A 94 -1.55 1.35 -8.93
N PRO A 95 -2.71 1.04 -8.33
CA PRO A 95 -3.95 0.89 -9.06
C PRO A 95 -4.42 2.20 -9.71
N ASP A 96 -4.09 3.37 -9.14
CA ASP A 96 -4.49 4.66 -9.71
C ASP A 96 -3.81 4.94 -11.05
N SER A 97 -2.61 4.39 -11.25
CA SER A 97 -1.88 4.46 -12.51
C SER A 97 -2.48 3.59 -13.63
N GLN A 98 -3.42 2.69 -13.32
CA GLN A 98 -4.01 1.74 -14.28
C GLN A 98 -5.50 1.99 -14.58
N VAL A 99 -6.18 2.86 -13.83
CA VAL A 99 -7.56 3.29 -14.16
C VAL A 99 -7.53 4.30 -15.30
N ILE A 100 -8.22 3.98 -16.40
CA ILE A 100 -8.15 4.76 -17.65
C ILE A 100 -9.49 5.48 -17.92
N LEU A 101 -10.59 4.76 -17.78
CA LEU A 101 -11.92 5.23 -18.12
C LEU A 101 -12.74 5.56 -16.87
N SER A 102 -13.71 6.46 -17.04
CA SER A 102 -14.49 7.00 -15.93
C SER A 102 -15.58 6.07 -15.40
N ARG A 103 -15.82 4.93 -16.07
CA ARG A 103 -16.88 3.96 -15.75
C ARG A 103 -16.31 2.57 -15.62
N VAL A 104 -16.73 1.85 -14.58
CA VAL A 104 -16.27 0.50 -14.24
C VAL A 104 -16.32 -0.45 -15.45
N GLY A 105 -17.47 -0.55 -16.13
CA GLY A 105 -17.62 -1.50 -17.23
C GLY A 105 -16.77 -1.14 -18.45
N ASP A 106 -16.66 0.15 -18.77
CA ASP A 106 -15.88 0.63 -19.89
C ASP A 106 -14.38 0.38 -19.64
N ASP A 107 -13.91 0.63 -18.41
CA ASP A 107 -12.51 0.45 -18.00
C ASP A 107 -12.07 -1.02 -18.13
N VAL A 108 -12.90 -1.98 -17.68
CA VAL A 108 -12.63 -3.43 -17.85
C VAL A 108 -12.66 -3.84 -19.33
N ALA A 109 -13.51 -3.21 -20.14
CA ALA A 109 -13.60 -3.50 -21.57
C ALA A 109 -12.40 -2.97 -22.37
N PHE A 110 -11.69 -1.96 -21.87
CA PHE A 110 -10.68 -1.18 -22.61
C PHE A 110 -9.60 -2.05 -23.27
N GLY A 111 -9.01 -3.00 -22.53
CA GLY A 111 -7.98 -3.89 -23.07
C GLY A 111 -8.50 -4.75 -24.22
N MET A 112 -9.68 -5.33 -24.06
CA MET A 112 -10.33 -6.15 -25.09
C MET A 112 -10.68 -5.35 -26.35
N GLU A 113 -11.14 -4.10 -26.21
CA GLU A 113 -11.42 -3.21 -27.33
C GLU A 113 -10.14 -2.87 -28.12
N ASN A 114 -9.04 -2.57 -27.43
CA ASN A 114 -7.75 -2.27 -28.05
C ASN A 114 -7.16 -3.45 -28.82
N PHE A 115 -7.41 -4.67 -28.36
CA PHE A 115 -6.97 -5.90 -29.05
C PHE A 115 -7.99 -6.43 -30.07
N GLY A 116 -9.11 -5.74 -30.28
CA GLY A 116 -10.09 -6.07 -31.31
C GLY A 116 -10.91 -7.33 -31.03
N VAL A 117 -11.19 -7.63 -29.74
CA VAL A 117 -12.12 -8.69 -29.34
C VAL A 117 -13.53 -8.36 -29.88
N GLN A 118 -14.27 -9.40 -30.30
CA GLN A 118 -15.62 -9.19 -30.85
C GLN A 118 -16.57 -8.64 -29.77
N ARG A 119 -17.37 -7.63 -30.13
CA ARG A 119 -18.23 -6.90 -29.20
C ARG A 119 -19.18 -7.81 -28.40
N GLU A 120 -19.67 -8.87 -29.03
CA GLU A 120 -20.59 -9.84 -28.42
C GLU A 120 -19.92 -10.65 -27.30
N GLN A 121 -18.58 -10.71 -27.28
CA GLN A 121 -17.79 -11.41 -26.28
C GLN A 121 -17.32 -10.52 -25.14
N ILE A 122 -17.24 -9.19 -25.35
CA ILE A 122 -16.70 -8.22 -24.40
C ILE A 122 -17.55 -8.20 -23.12
N TRP A 123 -18.82 -7.85 -23.22
CA TRP A 123 -19.67 -7.64 -22.04
C TRP A 123 -19.88 -8.89 -21.17
N PRO A 124 -20.08 -10.10 -21.74
CA PRO A 124 -20.08 -11.32 -20.93
C PRO A 124 -18.79 -11.54 -20.13
N ARG A 125 -17.63 -11.21 -20.72
CA ARG A 125 -16.32 -11.31 -20.04
C ARG A 125 -16.14 -10.23 -18.98
N VAL A 126 -16.60 -9.00 -19.24
CA VAL A 126 -16.60 -7.91 -18.25
C VAL A 126 -17.37 -8.34 -16.99
N HIS A 127 -18.59 -8.87 -17.15
CA HIS A 127 -19.38 -9.36 -16.02
C HIS A 127 -18.67 -10.49 -15.27
N ALA A 128 -18.23 -11.52 -16.00
CA ALA A 128 -17.56 -12.66 -15.38
C ALA A 128 -16.28 -12.25 -14.63
N ALA A 129 -15.51 -11.30 -15.16
CA ALA A 129 -14.29 -10.83 -14.53
C ALA A 129 -14.56 -9.99 -13.27
N LEU A 130 -15.57 -9.11 -13.30
CA LEU A 130 -16.00 -8.34 -12.12
C LEU A 130 -16.50 -9.26 -11.01
N ASP A 131 -17.32 -10.25 -11.36
CA ASP A 131 -17.84 -11.26 -10.42
C ASP A 131 -16.69 -12.08 -9.81
N ALA A 132 -15.73 -12.53 -10.64
CA ALA A 132 -14.60 -13.34 -10.20
C ALA A 132 -13.74 -12.62 -9.15
N VAL A 133 -13.52 -11.31 -9.32
CA VAL A 133 -12.76 -10.51 -8.34
C VAL A 133 -13.62 -9.94 -7.22
N GLY A 134 -14.91 -10.31 -7.13
CA GLY A 134 -15.84 -9.83 -6.11
C GLY A 134 -16.18 -8.33 -6.20
N LEU A 135 -15.97 -7.69 -7.36
CA LEU A 135 -16.31 -6.27 -7.55
C LEU A 135 -17.75 -6.11 -8.08
N ASN A 136 -18.71 -6.31 -7.18
CA ASN A 136 -20.14 -6.29 -7.47
C ASN A 136 -20.70 -4.86 -7.57
N LEU A 137 -20.23 -4.08 -8.54
CA LEU A 137 -20.64 -2.70 -8.77
C LEU A 137 -21.39 -2.54 -10.09
N GLY A 138 -22.23 -1.50 -10.19
CA GLY A 138 -22.89 -1.16 -11.44
C GLY A 138 -21.88 -0.75 -12.51
N LEU A 139 -22.04 -1.23 -13.75
CA LEU A 139 -21.12 -0.92 -14.85
C LEU A 139 -20.96 0.57 -15.13
N SER A 140 -21.98 1.38 -14.85
CA SER A 140 -21.98 2.83 -15.02
C SER A 140 -21.42 3.60 -13.83
N GLN A 141 -21.04 2.93 -12.74
CA GLN A 141 -20.47 3.56 -11.57
C GLN A 141 -19.14 4.23 -11.90
N SER A 142 -18.91 5.39 -11.28
CA SER A 142 -17.71 6.17 -11.53
C SER A 142 -16.48 5.52 -10.89
N THR A 143 -15.40 5.39 -11.65
CA THR A 143 -14.13 4.84 -11.17
C THR A 143 -13.43 5.74 -10.15
N SER A 144 -13.70 7.05 -10.17
CA SER A 144 -13.14 8.01 -9.19
C SER A 144 -13.76 7.89 -7.80
N ALA A 145 -14.94 7.27 -7.68
CA ALA A 145 -15.62 7.03 -6.42
C ALA A 145 -15.18 5.72 -5.74
N LEU A 146 -14.31 4.95 -6.39
CA LEU A 146 -13.84 3.66 -5.87
C LEU A 146 -12.78 3.86 -4.80
N SER A 147 -12.83 3.02 -3.76
CA SER A 147 -11.73 2.89 -2.81
C SER A 147 -10.48 2.27 -3.47
N GLY A 148 -9.30 2.43 -2.87
CA GLY A 148 -8.06 1.84 -3.40
C GLY A 148 -8.17 0.33 -3.64
N GLY A 149 -8.76 -0.42 -2.69
CA GLY A 149 -9.00 -1.85 -2.85
C GLY A 149 -10.02 -2.19 -3.96
N GLN A 150 -11.02 -1.34 -4.18
CA GLN A 150 -11.95 -1.50 -5.32
C GLN A 150 -11.25 -1.22 -6.66
N LYS A 151 -10.38 -0.21 -6.73
CA LYS A 151 -9.56 0.06 -7.92
C LYS A 151 -8.58 -1.09 -8.21
N GLN A 152 -8.02 -1.70 -7.17
CA GLN A 152 -7.17 -2.89 -7.31
C GLN A 152 -7.94 -4.06 -7.96
N ARG A 153 -9.15 -4.35 -7.45
CA ARG A 153 -10.04 -5.37 -8.04
C ARG A 153 -10.43 -5.01 -9.47
N LEU A 154 -10.69 -3.73 -9.76
CA LEU A 154 -11.02 -3.25 -11.11
C LEU A 154 -9.87 -3.52 -12.09
N ALA A 155 -8.64 -3.14 -11.74
CA ALA A 155 -7.45 -3.37 -12.56
C ALA A 155 -7.25 -4.87 -12.86
N LEU A 156 -7.46 -5.71 -11.85
CA LEU A 156 -7.38 -7.15 -11.99
C LEU A 156 -8.51 -7.72 -12.88
N ALA A 157 -9.75 -7.23 -12.76
CA ALA A 157 -10.85 -7.61 -13.63
C ALA A 157 -10.54 -7.28 -15.10
N GLY A 158 -9.95 -6.11 -15.37
CA GLY A 158 -9.49 -5.73 -16.70
C GLY A 158 -8.48 -6.74 -17.29
N VAL A 159 -7.54 -7.22 -16.46
CA VAL A 159 -6.57 -8.24 -16.86
C VAL A 159 -7.22 -9.61 -17.10
N ILE A 160 -8.06 -10.08 -16.18
CA ILE A 160 -8.73 -11.37 -16.27
C ILE A 160 -9.66 -11.43 -17.50
N ALA A 161 -10.37 -10.34 -17.81
CA ALA A 161 -11.30 -10.27 -18.93
C ALA A 161 -10.61 -10.47 -20.30
N MET A 162 -9.32 -10.14 -20.40
CA MET A 162 -8.54 -10.34 -21.62
C MET A 162 -8.27 -11.83 -21.94
N ASP A 163 -8.42 -12.75 -20.97
CA ASP A 163 -7.93 -14.14 -21.05
C ASP A 163 -6.46 -14.19 -21.57
N PRO A 164 -5.48 -13.61 -20.85
CA PRO A 164 -4.10 -13.58 -21.31
C PRO A 164 -3.42 -14.96 -21.15
N GLY A 165 -2.37 -15.21 -21.96
CA GLY A 165 -1.52 -16.40 -21.81
C GLY A 165 -0.41 -16.23 -20.77
N LEU A 166 -0.16 -14.99 -20.33
CA LEU A 166 0.77 -14.63 -19.28
C LEU A 166 0.14 -13.57 -18.37
N ILE A 167 0.07 -13.84 -17.08
CA ILE A 167 -0.43 -12.93 -16.05
C ILE A 167 0.76 -12.46 -15.21
N LEU A 168 0.97 -11.15 -15.17
CA LEU A 168 2.02 -10.48 -14.39
C LEU A 168 1.36 -9.64 -13.31
N LEU A 169 1.69 -9.90 -12.06
CA LEU A 169 1.10 -9.20 -10.93
C LEU A 169 2.21 -8.57 -10.09
N ASP A 170 2.24 -7.24 -10.04
CA ASP A 170 3.17 -6.50 -9.18
C ASP A 170 2.42 -6.01 -7.94
N GLU A 171 2.56 -6.72 -6.82
CA GLU A 171 1.87 -6.46 -5.54
C GLU A 171 0.34 -6.32 -5.69
N PRO A 172 -0.34 -7.29 -6.34
CA PRO A 172 -1.75 -7.21 -6.71
C PRO A 172 -2.69 -7.12 -5.50
N THR A 173 -2.24 -7.45 -4.30
CA THR A 173 -3.08 -7.41 -3.09
C THR A 173 -2.80 -6.18 -2.23
N ALA A 174 -2.09 -5.20 -2.79
CA ALA A 174 -2.01 -3.86 -2.22
C ALA A 174 -3.42 -3.28 -1.94
N ASN A 175 -3.57 -2.61 -0.81
CA ASN A 175 -4.75 -1.98 -0.24
C ASN A 175 -5.95 -2.93 0.04
N LEU A 176 -5.72 -4.24 0.11
CA LEU A 176 -6.74 -5.24 0.47
C LEU A 176 -6.58 -5.72 1.91
N ASP A 177 -7.71 -5.98 2.56
CA ASP A 177 -7.77 -6.65 3.85
C ASP A 177 -7.56 -8.17 3.68
N PRO A 178 -7.26 -8.93 4.75
CA PRO A 178 -6.88 -10.35 4.62
C PRO A 178 -7.89 -11.23 3.88
N ALA A 179 -9.19 -10.97 4.05
CA ALA A 179 -10.24 -11.66 3.31
C ALA A 179 -10.19 -11.31 1.82
N GLY A 180 -10.05 -10.02 1.48
CA GLY A 180 -9.91 -9.59 0.09
C GLY A 180 -8.65 -10.09 -0.61
N VAL A 181 -7.53 -10.24 0.12
CA VAL A 181 -6.30 -10.87 -0.40
C VAL A 181 -6.59 -12.30 -0.87
N ILE A 182 -7.31 -13.09 -0.05
CA ILE A 182 -7.67 -14.47 -0.35
C ILE A 182 -8.58 -14.54 -1.58
N GLU A 183 -9.62 -13.72 -1.64
CA GLU A 183 -10.55 -13.66 -2.78
C GLU A 183 -9.83 -13.33 -4.09
N VAL A 184 -8.96 -12.31 -4.08
CA VAL A 184 -8.19 -11.91 -5.27
C VAL A 184 -7.21 -12.99 -5.70
N ARG A 185 -6.47 -13.57 -4.75
CA ARG A 185 -5.56 -14.69 -5.03
C ARG A 185 -6.30 -15.86 -5.67
N ASP A 186 -7.46 -16.23 -5.12
CA ASP A 186 -8.24 -17.36 -5.61
C ASP A 186 -8.80 -17.10 -7.01
N ALA A 187 -9.28 -15.87 -7.27
CA ALA A 187 -9.71 -15.44 -8.61
C ALA A 187 -8.58 -15.53 -9.66
N VAL A 188 -7.37 -15.09 -9.30
CA VAL A 188 -6.18 -15.20 -10.16
C VAL A 188 -5.82 -16.67 -10.40
N ALA A 189 -5.79 -17.47 -9.34
CA ALA A 189 -5.42 -18.88 -9.42
C ALA A 189 -6.43 -19.67 -10.26
N GLU A 190 -7.72 -19.40 -10.12
CA GLU A 190 -8.78 -19.98 -10.94
C GLU A 190 -8.67 -19.54 -12.40
N CYS A 191 -8.41 -18.25 -12.66
CA CYS A 191 -8.16 -17.75 -14.01
C CYS A 191 -6.99 -18.49 -14.66
N ALA A 192 -5.83 -18.55 -13.99
CA ALA A 192 -4.64 -19.24 -14.49
C ALA A 192 -4.90 -20.73 -14.71
N ALA A 193 -5.61 -21.41 -13.81
CA ALA A 193 -5.96 -22.83 -13.96
C ALA A 193 -6.91 -23.07 -15.14
N ARG A 194 -7.91 -22.21 -15.34
CA ARG A 194 -8.88 -22.30 -16.44
C ARG A 194 -8.26 -22.04 -17.80
N THR A 195 -7.38 -21.05 -17.90
CA THR A 195 -6.75 -20.64 -19.17
C THR A 195 -5.42 -21.34 -19.44
N GLY A 196 -4.85 -22.03 -18.45
CA GLY A 196 -3.49 -22.55 -18.52
C GLY A 196 -2.42 -21.46 -18.60
N ALA A 197 -2.76 -20.22 -18.23
CA ALA A 197 -1.83 -19.09 -18.29
C ALA A 197 -0.64 -19.28 -17.34
N THR A 198 0.52 -18.83 -17.78
CA THR A 198 1.69 -18.68 -16.91
C THR A 198 1.44 -17.50 -15.98
N LEU A 199 1.74 -17.65 -14.69
CA LEU A 199 1.54 -16.62 -13.68
C LEU A 199 2.87 -16.23 -13.05
N ILE A 200 3.17 -14.93 -13.00
CA ILE A 200 4.30 -14.39 -12.23
C ILE A 200 3.74 -13.34 -11.29
N VAL A 201 3.91 -13.56 -9.98
CA VAL A 201 3.46 -12.64 -8.94
C VAL A 201 4.64 -12.16 -8.09
N ILE A 202 4.70 -10.85 -7.85
CA ILE A 202 5.52 -10.23 -6.81
C ILE A 202 4.60 -9.91 -5.66
N GLU A 203 4.95 -10.39 -4.46
CA GLU A 203 4.18 -10.11 -3.26
C GLU A 203 5.04 -9.97 -2.02
N HIS A 204 4.59 -9.12 -1.11
CA HIS A 204 5.24 -8.95 0.17
C HIS A 204 4.76 -10.00 1.17
N ARG A 205 3.46 -10.30 1.21
CA ARG A 205 2.88 -11.29 2.13
C ARG A 205 2.89 -12.68 1.51
N THR A 206 4.07 -13.29 1.50
CA THR A 206 4.33 -14.55 0.80
C THR A 206 3.39 -15.68 1.22
N GLU A 207 3.10 -15.80 2.51
CA GLU A 207 2.27 -16.87 3.09
C GLU A 207 0.93 -17.06 2.39
N MET A 208 0.29 -15.95 1.99
CA MET A 208 -1.01 -16.00 1.33
C MET A 208 -0.94 -16.63 -0.06
N TRP A 209 0.16 -16.45 -0.77
CA TRP A 209 0.33 -16.91 -2.15
C TRP A 209 0.94 -18.30 -2.28
N LEU A 210 1.75 -18.74 -1.32
CA LEU A 210 2.41 -20.06 -1.37
C LEU A 210 1.49 -21.25 -1.70
N PRO A 211 0.22 -21.31 -1.24
CA PRO A 211 -0.67 -22.43 -1.57
C PRO A 211 -1.00 -22.57 -3.07
N VAL A 212 -0.86 -21.50 -3.86
CA VAL A 212 -1.24 -21.47 -5.28
C VAL A 212 -0.03 -21.38 -6.23
N ILE A 213 1.19 -21.51 -5.70
CA ILE A 213 2.45 -21.30 -6.43
C ILE A 213 3.22 -22.61 -6.60
N ASP A 214 3.78 -22.83 -7.78
CA ASP A 214 4.56 -24.03 -8.13
C ASP A 214 6.05 -23.84 -7.88
N ARG A 215 6.55 -22.60 -8.03
CA ARG A 215 7.98 -22.27 -8.05
C ARG A 215 8.24 -20.91 -7.41
N VAL A 216 9.29 -20.80 -6.61
CA VAL A 216 9.75 -19.55 -6.00
C VAL A 216 11.12 -19.20 -6.55
N ILE A 217 11.26 -17.96 -7.03
CA ILE A 217 12.51 -17.40 -7.53
C ILE A 217 12.88 -16.23 -6.62
N VAL A 218 14.12 -16.22 -6.12
CA VAL A 218 14.63 -15.17 -5.23
C VAL A 218 15.68 -14.36 -5.97
N LEU A 219 15.40 -13.07 -6.18
CA LEU A 219 16.36 -12.11 -6.73
C LEU A 219 17.20 -11.46 -5.63
N GLY A 220 18.47 -11.23 -5.93
CA GLY A 220 19.40 -10.44 -5.13
C GLY A 220 19.38 -8.95 -5.47
N THR A 221 20.19 -8.17 -4.76
CA THR A 221 20.27 -6.70 -4.89
C THR A 221 20.70 -6.18 -6.27
N ASP A 222 21.32 -7.02 -7.09
CA ASP A 222 21.75 -6.69 -8.46
C ASP A 222 20.94 -7.43 -9.54
N GLY A 223 19.84 -8.08 -9.15
CA GLY A 223 18.98 -8.87 -10.03
C GLY A 223 19.48 -10.30 -10.31
N GLU A 224 20.54 -10.76 -9.63
CA GLU A 224 20.99 -12.15 -9.69
C GLU A 224 19.96 -13.11 -9.09
N VAL A 225 19.84 -14.32 -9.65
CA VAL A 225 18.97 -15.37 -9.07
C VAL A 225 19.74 -16.07 -7.96
N ILE A 226 19.33 -15.84 -6.72
CA ILE A 226 19.93 -16.43 -5.51
C ILE A 226 19.39 -17.84 -5.28
N ALA A 227 18.11 -18.04 -5.55
CA ALA A 227 17.46 -19.32 -5.37
C ALA A 227 16.31 -19.49 -6.35
N ASP A 228 16.10 -20.74 -6.75
CA ASP A 228 15.09 -21.12 -7.71
C ASP A 228 14.67 -22.58 -7.43
N GLY A 229 13.39 -22.80 -7.20
CA GLY A 229 12.86 -24.14 -6.97
C GLY A 229 11.51 -24.15 -6.28
N THR A 230 11.11 -25.30 -5.76
CA THR A 230 9.81 -25.48 -5.09
C THR A 230 9.67 -24.57 -3.86
N PRO A 231 8.47 -24.07 -3.53
CA PRO A 231 8.26 -23.10 -2.44
C PRO A 231 8.85 -23.53 -1.09
N GLU A 232 8.55 -24.76 -0.63
CA GLU A 232 9.02 -25.27 0.66
C GLU A 232 10.56 -25.29 0.75
N GLN A 233 11.21 -25.82 -0.29
CA GLN A 233 12.67 -25.95 -0.30
C GLN A 233 13.35 -24.59 -0.39
N THR A 234 12.85 -23.70 -1.26
CA THR A 234 13.44 -22.38 -1.50
C THR A 234 13.30 -21.50 -0.26
N ILE A 235 12.12 -21.46 0.36
CA ILE A 235 11.89 -20.69 1.60
C ILE A 235 12.74 -21.24 2.73
N ARG A 236 12.69 -22.56 2.99
CA ARG A 236 13.40 -23.15 4.12
C ARG A 236 14.92 -22.97 4.01
N ARG A 237 15.49 -23.20 2.82
CA ARG A 237 16.95 -23.09 2.60
C ARG A 237 17.45 -21.65 2.68
N ASN A 238 16.63 -20.68 2.28
CA ASN A 238 17.02 -19.27 2.20
C ASN A 238 16.38 -18.41 3.28
N HIS A 239 15.74 -19.01 4.29
CA HIS A 239 14.97 -18.31 5.32
C HIS A 239 15.75 -17.13 5.93
N HIS A 240 16.99 -17.38 6.38
CA HIS A 240 17.82 -16.34 7.00
C HIS A 240 18.16 -15.20 6.02
N TYR A 241 18.43 -15.51 4.75
CA TYR A 241 18.67 -14.50 3.72
C TYR A 241 17.41 -13.65 3.49
N LEU A 242 16.26 -14.31 3.27
CA LEU A 242 14.98 -13.67 3.00
C LEU A 242 14.57 -12.71 4.13
N VAL A 243 14.63 -13.17 5.39
CA VAL A 243 14.32 -12.35 6.57
C VAL A 243 15.25 -11.15 6.68
N ARG A 244 16.58 -11.35 6.54
CA ARG A 244 17.56 -10.25 6.61
C ARG A 244 17.40 -9.25 5.46
N SER A 245 16.94 -9.71 4.31
CA SER A 245 16.62 -8.90 3.13
C SER A 245 15.27 -8.19 3.21
N GLY A 246 14.53 -8.34 4.32
CA GLY A 246 13.25 -7.67 4.55
C GLY A 246 12.06 -8.36 3.90
N VAL A 247 12.18 -9.60 3.41
CA VAL A 247 11.04 -10.36 2.87
C VAL A 247 10.24 -10.95 4.04
N TRP A 248 8.90 -10.90 3.96
CA TRP A 248 8.06 -11.62 4.91
C TRP A 248 8.07 -13.10 4.59
N VAL A 249 8.40 -13.92 5.58
CA VAL A 249 8.48 -15.38 5.46
C VAL A 249 7.59 -16.00 6.54
N PRO A 250 6.85 -17.08 6.24
CA PRO A 250 6.05 -17.78 7.25
C PRO A 250 6.89 -18.19 8.47
N ASP A 251 6.24 -18.30 9.62
CA ASP A 251 6.84 -18.73 10.90
C ASP A 251 8.01 -17.86 11.40
N THR A 252 8.19 -16.65 10.84
CA THR A 252 9.20 -15.71 11.33
C THR A 252 8.66 -14.98 12.56
N PRO A 253 9.32 -15.07 13.73
CA PRO A 253 8.86 -14.39 14.93
C PRO A 253 8.82 -12.87 14.72
N LEU A 254 7.85 -12.20 15.32
CA LEU A 254 7.78 -10.75 15.31
C LEU A 254 9.01 -10.15 16.03
N PRO A 255 9.48 -8.97 15.61
CA PRO A 255 10.59 -8.31 16.28
C PRO A 255 10.23 -7.95 17.72
N GLU A 256 11.22 -7.98 18.60
CA GLU A 256 11.07 -7.47 19.97
C GLU A 256 11.11 -5.93 19.93
N ILE A 257 10.04 -5.33 20.46
CA ILE A 257 9.88 -3.88 20.58
C ILE A 257 9.65 -3.56 22.05
N ASP A 258 10.64 -2.92 22.66
CA ASP A 258 10.54 -2.41 24.02
C ASP A 258 9.57 -1.22 24.05
N ARG A 259 8.52 -1.33 24.88
CA ARG A 259 7.54 -0.26 25.13
C ARG A 259 7.67 0.20 26.58
N HIS A 260 8.12 1.44 26.77
CA HIS A 260 8.13 2.12 28.06
C HIS A 260 6.78 2.80 28.32
N ARG A 261 5.75 1.97 28.58
CA ARG A 261 4.40 2.43 28.90
C ARG A 261 4.42 3.32 30.15
N PHE A 262 4.05 4.59 30.01
CA PHE A 262 3.99 5.51 31.15
C PHE A 262 2.88 5.11 32.14
N PRO A 263 3.13 5.10 33.46
CA PRO A 263 2.11 4.76 34.46
C PRO A 263 1.00 5.81 34.59
N ALA A 264 1.29 7.07 34.22
CA ALA A 264 0.36 8.18 34.27
C ALA A 264 0.07 8.67 32.85
N SER A 265 -1.08 8.28 32.31
CA SER A 265 -1.58 8.75 31.02
C SER A 265 -2.64 9.84 31.24
N GLU A 266 -2.41 11.05 30.75
CA GLU A 266 -3.42 12.09 30.73
C GLU A 266 -4.36 11.89 29.55
N SER A 267 -5.66 12.00 29.79
CA SER A 267 -6.63 11.99 28.70
C SER A 267 -6.52 13.25 27.85
N LEU A 268 -6.40 13.07 26.54
CA LEU A 268 -6.33 14.17 25.57
C LEU A 268 -7.68 14.37 24.90
N LEU A 269 -8.30 13.30 24.39
CA LEU A 269 -9.58 13.32 23.68
C LEU A 269 -10.52 12.27 24.27
N GLN A 270 -11.80 12.61 24.36
CA GLN A 270 -12.87 11.72 24.77
C GLN A 270 -13.98 11.73 23.74
N ALA A 271 -14.36 10.54 23.27
CA ALA A 271 -15.57 10.30 22.50
C ALA A 271 -16.66 9.77 23.43
N ALA A 272 -17.88 10.30 23.28
CA ALA A 272 -19.04 9.82 24.01
C ALA A 272 -20.26 9.70 23.08
N GLY A 273 -20.79 8.48 22.94
CA GLY A 273 -21.90 8.16 22.03
C GLY A 273 -21.66 8.58 20.59
N LEU A 274 -20.40 8.54 20.12
CA LEU A 274 -19.98 9.11 18.85
C LEU A 274 -20.57 8.33 17.69
N ALA A 275 -21.22 9.04 16.76
CA ALA A 275 -21.61 8.49 15.47
C ALA A 275 -20.64 8.92 14.37
N LEU A 276 -20.43 8.03 13.39
CA LEU A 276 -19.58 8.26 12.21
C LEU A 276 -20.43 8.29 10.95
N ALA A 277 -20.13 9.19 10.03
CA ALA A 277 -20.75 9.22 8.71
C ALA A 277 -19.79 9.87 7.71
N HIS A 278 -19.89 9.47 6.45
CA HIS A 278 -19.37 10.28 5.36
C HIS A 278 -20.26 11.51 5.12
N PRO A 279 -19.72 12.63 4.62
CA PRO A 279 -20.53 13.80 4.31
C PRO A 279 -21.64 13.46 3.30
N GLY A 280 -22.90 13.56 3.73
CA GLY A 280 -24.07 13.30 2.89
C GLY A 280 -24.63 11.88 3.01
N ASP A 281 -23.95 10.98 3.70
CA ASP A 281 -24.34 9.58 3.89
C ASP A 281 -25.01 9.34 5.26
N PRO A 282 -25.80 8.26 5.41
CA PRO A 282 -26.31 7.85 6.71
C PRO A 282 -25.18 7.45 7.68
N PRO A 283 -25.46 7.44 9.01
CA PRO A 283 -24.47 7.01 10.00
C PRO A 283 -23.98 5.58 9.75
N MET A 284 -22.66 5.42 9.66
CA MET A 284 -21.96 4.14 9.52
C MET A 284 -21.97 3.36 10.83
N HIS A 285 -21.54 4.02 11.89
CA HIS A 285 -21.47 3.48 13.25
C HIS A 285 -22.08 4.50 14.22
N VAL A 286 -22.66 4.02 15.31
CA VAL A 286 -23.25 4.84 16.37
C VAL A 286 -22.79 4.34 17.74
N ASP A 287 -22.92 5.19 18.75
CA ASP A 287 -22.63 4.85 20.15
C ASP A 287 -21.19 4.42 20.44
N LEU A 288 -20.22 5.05 19.76
CA LEU A 288 -18.80 4.79 20.01
C LEU A 288 -18.30 5.61 21.21
N ASP A 289 -17.84 4.91 22.25
CA ASP A 289 -17.20 5.48 23.43
C ASP A 289 -15.73 5.07 23.49
N PHE A 290 -14.82 6.04 23.52
CA PHE A 290 -13.38 5.77 23.66
C PHE A 290 -12.62 7.00 24.18
N GLU A 291 -11.39 6.76 24.61
CA GLU A 291 -10.49 7.77 25.13
C GLU A 291 -9.11 7.64 24.47
N ILE A 292 -8.49 8.78 24.14
CA ILE A 292 -7.13 8.85 23.61
C ILE A 292 -6.26 9.55 24.65
N SER A 293 -5.25 8.84 25.15
CA SER A 293 -4.39 9.33 26.25
C SER A 293 -2.94 9.48 25.82
N THR A 294 -2.21 10.38 26.48
CA THR A 294 -0.78 10.61 26.24
C THR A 294 0.04 9.33 26.32
N GLY A 295 0.94 9.13 25.35
CA GLY A 295 1.88 8.01 25.30
C GLY A 295 1.27 6.62 25.07
N GLN A 296 -0.04 6.55 24.82
CA GLN A 296 -0.72 5.33 24.41
C GLN A 296 -0.80 5.22 22.89
N ILE A 297 -0.74 3.99 22.40
CA ILE A 297 -1.03 3.64 21.01
C ILE A 297 -2.44 3.03 20.97
N THR A 298 -3.39 3.75 20.38
CA THR A 298 -4.76 3.28 20.12
C THR A 298 -4.84 2.80 18.68
N VAL A 299 -5.18 1.53 18.47
CA VAL A 299 -5.32 0.96 17.12
C VAL A 299 -6.80 0.84 16.75
N ILE A 300 -7.16 1.35 15.58
CA ILE A 300 -8.50 1.20 14.99
C ILE A 300 -8.43 0.06 13.98
N THR A 301 -9.16 -1.03 14.24
CA THR A 301 -9.21 -2.23 13.40
C THR A 301 -10.59 -2.44 12.80
N GLY A 302 -10.68 -3.18 11.70
CA GLY A 302 -11.93 -3.50 11.01
C GLY A 302 -11.69 -3.84 9.54
N PRO A 303 -12.66 -4.45 8.84
CA PRO A 303 -12.55 -4.76 7.43
C PRO A 303 -12.46 -3.51 6.55
N ASN A 304 -12.13 -3.67 5.28
CA ASN A 304 -12.16 -2.57 4.33
C ASN A 304 -13.58 -2.00 4.20
N GLY A 305 -13.71 -0.67 4.12
CA GLY A 305 -15.01 0.00 4.09
C GLY A 305 -15.70 0.16 5.46
N ALA A 306 -15.17 -0.40 6.55
CA ALA A 306 -15.73 -0.24 7.90
C ALA A 306 -15.69 1.19 8.46
N GLY A 307 -15.09 2.17 7.77
CA GLY A 307 -15.00 3.55 8.25
C GLY A 307 -13.81 3.86 9.18
N LYS A 308 -12.74 3.05 9.15
CA LYS A 308 -11.48 3.30 9.89
C LYS A 308 -10.90 4.69 9.58
N SER A 309 -10.72 5.00 8.31
CA SER A 309 -10.26 6.30 7.83
C SER A 309 -11.21 7.43 8.24
N THR A 310 -12.52 7.19 8.19
CA THR A 310 -13.55 8.14 8.64
C THR A 310 -13.40 8.46 10.12
N LEU A 311 -13.20 7.45 10.97
CA LEU A 311 -12.94 7.63 12.40
C LEU A 311 -11.60 8.38 12.63
N ALA A 312 -10.53 7.98 11.94
CA ALA A 312 -9.22 8.63 12.03
C ALA A 312 -9.30 10.13 11.67
N LEU A 313 -9.97 10.48 10.58
CA LEU A 313 -10.20 11.87 10.17
C LEU A 313 -11.11 12.63 11.14
N THR A 314 -12.09 11.96 11.74
CA THR A 314 -12.97 12.55 12.78
C THR A 314 -12.18 12.88 14.03
N ILE A 315 -11.33 11.95 14.52
CA ILE A 315 -10.39 12.18 15.63
C ILE A 315 -9.44 13.34 15.30
N GLY A 316 -9.02 13.43 14.02
CA GLY A 316 -8.18 14.49 13.48
C GLY A 316 -8.82 15.88 13.44
N GLY A 317 -10.12 15.99 13.71
CA GLY A 317 -10.87 17.24 13.55
C GLY A 317 -11.01 17.66 12.09
N LEU A 318 -10.96 16.70 11.15
CA LEU A 318 -11.08 16.93 9.71
C LEU A 318 -12.47 16.56 9.16
N LEU A 319 -13.22 15.73 9.88
CA LEU A 319 -14.62 15.39 9.55
C LEU A 319 -15.59 15.78 10.68
N PRO A 320 -16.83 16.16 10.33
CA PRO A 320 -17.85 16.50 11.31
C PRO A 320 -18.37 15.25 12.03
N VAL A 321 -18.85 15.46 13.26
CA VAL A 321 -19.51 14.44 14.07
C VAL A 321 -21.03 14.56 13.86
N PRO A 322 -21.70 13.58 13.22
CA PRO A 322 -23.15 13.63 12.99
C PRO A 322 -23.98 13.54 14.28
N ALA A 323 -23.57 12.74 15.26
CA ALA A 323 -24.20 12.62 16.57
C ALA A 323 -23.19 12.23 17.65
N GLY A 324 -23.53 12.45 18.91
CA GLY A 324 -22.60 12.30 20.04
C GLY A 324 -21.61 13.45 20.15
N ARG A 325 -20.45 13.20 20.76
CA ARG A 325 -19.40 14.22 20.91
C ARG A 325 -18.00 13.63 20.88
N LEU A 326 -17.07 14.38 20.27
CA LEU A 326 -15.64 14.21 20.40
C LEU A 326 -15.07 15.51 21.00
N GLU A 327 -14.52 15.44 22.20
CA GLU A 327 -14.05 16.62 22.93
C GLU A 327 -12.65 16.42 23.49
N ALA A 328 -11.84 17.47 23.43
CA ALA A 328 -10.57 17.56 24.09
C ALA A 328 -10.71 17.91 25.58
N HIS A 329 -9.85 17.31 26.40
CA HIS A 329 -9.69 17.70 27.80
C HIS A 329 -9.19 19.15 27.93
N ALA A 330 -9.49 19.78 29.06
CA ALA A 330 -9.24 21.22 29.27
C ALA A 330 -7.76 21.60 29.11
N GLY A 331 -6.83 20.73 29.50
CA GLY A 331 -5.38 20.94 29.33
C GLY A 331 -4.86 20.75 27.90
N PHE A 332 -5.66 20.19 27.01
CA PHE A 332 -5.31 19.95 25.62
C PHE A 332 -6.00 20.93 24.65
N ALA A 333 -7.26 21.28 24.93
CA ALA A 333 -8.03 22.21 24.12
C ALA A 333 -7.36 23.60 24.00
N PRO A 334 -7.46 24.30 22.85
CA PRO A 334 -6.91 25.64 22.68
C PRO A 334 -7.63 26.70 23.52
N SER A 335 -8.91 26.48 23.87
CA SER A 335 -9.65 27.32 24.81
C SER A 335 -10.82 26.54 25.44
N PRO A 336 -11.33 26.97 26.61
CA PRO A 336 -12.49 26.31 27.25
C PRO A 336 -13.74 26.26 26.37
N SER A 337 -13.92 27.24 25.48
CA SER A 337 -15.04 27.33 24.53
C SER A 337 -14.86 26.48 23.26
N ARG A 338 -13.67 25.94 23.01
CA ARG A 338 -13.33 25.20 21.78
C ARG A 338 -12.76 23.84 22.14
N ARG A 339 -13.60 23.00 22.74
CA ARG A 339 -13.21 21.63 23.11
C ARG A 339 -13.26 20.65 21.93
N GLN A 340 -14.10 20.90 20.93
CA GLN A 340 -14.26 19.98 19.79
C GLN A 340 -13.18 20.24 18.72
N PRO A 341 -12.35 19.24 18.33
CA PRO A 341 -11.28 19.40 17.36
C PRO A 341 -11.71 20.01 16.02
N ILE A 342 -12.89 19.62 15.50
CA ILE A 342 -13.45 20.14 14.24
C ILE A 342 -13.68 21.66 14.24
N LYS A 343 -13.75 22.30 15.43
CA LYS A 343 -13.92 23.75 15.58
C LYS A 343 -12.59 24.49 15.73
N TRP A 344 -11.47 23.79 15.70
CA TRP A 344 -10.14 24.39 15.87
C TRP A 344 -9.68 25.01 14.56
N ARG A 345 -8.92 26.10 14.69
CA ARG A 345 -8.26 26.72 13.53
C ARG A 345 -7.13 25.82 13.04
N SER A 346 -6.75 25.92 11.77
CA SER A 346 -5.68 25.10 11.19
C SER A 346 -4.36 25.16 11.99
N LYS A 347 -3.98 26.32 12.53
CA LYS A 347 -2.79 26.48 13.39
C LYS A 347 -2.92 25.80 14.77
N GLU A 348 -4.14 25.72 15.29
CA GLU A 348 -4.43 25.07 16.56
C GLU A 348 -4.42 23.56 16.43
N LEU A 349 -4.95 23.04 15.31
CA LEU A 349 -4.80 21.63 14.91
C LEU A 349 -3.34 21.27 14.71
N LEU A 350 -2.63 22.00 13.85
CA LEU A 350 -1.25 21.72 13.47
C LEU A 350 -0.28 21.58 14.67
N THR A 351 -0.55 22.27 15.77
CA THR A 351 0.28 22.24 17.00
C THR A 351 -0.17 21.19 18.03
N ARG A 352 -1.21 20.42 17.75
CA ARG A 352 -1.86 19.52 18.72
C ARG A 352 -2.13 18.13 18.15
N ILE A 353 -2.66 18.06 16.94
CA ILE A 353 -3.04 16.84 16.23
C ILE A 353 -2.39 16.86 14.84
N GLY A 354 -1.52 15.90 14.56
CA GLY A 354 -0.95 15.66 13.24
C GLY A 354 -1.63 14.46 12.57
N SER A 355 -1.93 14.56 11.28
CA SER A 355 -2.56 13.48 10.51
C SER A 355 -1.65 13.05 9.35
N VAL A 356 -1.28 11.77 9.35
CA VAL A 356 -0.58 11.09 8.26
C VAL A 356 -1.63 10.33 7.45
N PHE A 357 -1.77 10.70 6.18
CA PHE A 357 -2.75 10.07 5.28
C PHE A 357 -2.19 8.80 4.64
N GLN A 358 -3.09 7.99 4.09
CA GLN A 358 -2.76 6.70 3.46
C GLN A 358 -1.67 6.84 2.40
N ASP A 359 -1.79 7.85 1.52
CA ASP A 359 -0.80 8.15 0.47
C ASP A 359 0.13 9.29 0.92
N PRO A 360 1.40 9.00 1.27
CA PRO A 360 2.35 10.03 1.71
C PRO A 360 2.60 11.11 0.65
N GLU A 361 2.51 10.75 -0.63
CA GLU A 361 2.84 11.62 -1.77
C GLU A 361 1.90 12.82 -1.90
N HIS A 362 0.65 12.65 -1.46
CA HIS A 362 -0.34 13.72 -1.43
C HIS A 362 -0.05 14.78 -0.35
N GLN A 363 0.91 14.53 0.54
CA GLN A 363 1.28 15.44 1.63
C GLN A 363 2.52 16.29 1.33
N PHE A 364 3.32 15.93 0.32
CA PHE A 364 4.55 16.65 0.02
C PHE A 364 4.25 17.91 -0.80
N LEU A 365 4.79 19.05 -0.36
CA LEU A 365 4.49 20.37 -0.94
C LEU A 365 5.74 21.09 -1.46
N THR A 366 6.93 20.57 -1.16
CA THR A 366 8.20 21.26 -1.40
C THR A 366 9.13 20.48 -2.32
N GLY A 367 10.20 21.14 -2.77
CA GLY A 367 11.19 20.55 -3.67
C GLY A 367 12.28 19.73 -2.97
N THR A 368 12.39 19.79 -1.64
CA THR A 368 13.43 19.08 -0.87
C THR A 368 12.87 18.47 0.41
N VAL A 369 13.44 17.35 0.85
CA VAL A 369 13.10 16.72 2.15
C VAL A 369 13.25 17.71 3.31
N ARG A 370 14.32 18.50 3.32
CA ARG A 370 14.57 19.52 4.35
C ARG A 370 13.48 20.59 4.36
N ASP A 371 13.13 21.14 3.19
CA ASP A 371 12.11 22.19 3.12
C ASP A 371 10.76 21.67 3.61
N GLU A 372 10.43 20.41 3.31
CA GLU A 372 9.21 19.75 3.76
C GLU A 372 9.12 19.77 5.30
N LEU A 373 10.20 19.41 5.99
CA LEU A 373 10.28 19.43 7.45
C LEU A 373 10.21 20.84 8.03
N THR A 374 10.63 21.87 7.27
CA THR A 374 10.57 23.26 7.73
C THR A 374 9.19 23.88 7.59
N LEU A 375 8.29 23.30 6.79
CA LEU A 375 7.00 23.89 6.43
C LEU A 375 6.10 24.12 7.65
N GLY A 376 5.90 23.08 8.47
CA GLY A 376 5.14 23.15 9.71
C GLY A 376 5.69 24.19 10.70
N PRO A 377 6.98 24.11 11.09
CA PRO A 377 7.66 25.11 11.92
C PRO A 377 7.51 26.55 11.40
N LYS A 378 7.69 26.78 10.10
CA LYS A 378 7.50 28.10 9.48
C LYS A 378 6.03 28.57 9.57
N ALA A 379 5.06 27.68 9.38
CA ALA A 379 3.64 28.01 9.46
C ALA A 379 3.20 28.47 10.87
N ILE A 380 3.84 27.93 11.91
CA ILE A 380 3.65 28.35 13.31
C ILE A 380 4.57 29.50 13.74
N LYS A 381 5.38 30.04 12.81
CA LYS A 381 6.34 31.13 13.02
C LYS A 381 7.42 30.79 14.05
N LEU A 382 7.88 29.54 14.07
CA LEU A 382 9.03 29.12 14.86
C LEU A 382 10.29 29.87 14.40
N GLY A 383 11.17 30.22 15.34
CA GLY A 383 12.41 30.94 15.01
C GLY A 383 13.29 30.15 14.04
N HIS A 384 14.11 30.84 13.23
CA HIS A 384 14.96 30.17 12.23
C HIS A 384 15.90 29.15 12.86
N THR A 385 16.61 29.53 13.94
CA THR A 385 17.53 28.64 14.66
C THR A 385 16.84 27.40 15.22
N GLU A 386 15.64 27.57 15.79
CA GLU A 386 14.86 26.48 16.37
C GLU A 386 14.27 25.56 15.30
N THR A 387 13.83 26.15 14.17
CA THR A 387 13.38 25.40 12.99
C THR A 387 14.52 24.52 12.46
N THR A 388 15.72 25.08 12.30
CA THR A 388 16.89 24.33 11.83
C THR A 388 17.24 23.20 12.80
N ALA A 389 17.36 23.50 14.10
CA ALA A 389 17.69 22.50 15.10
C ALA A 389 16.69 21.34 15.12
N ARG A 390 15.39 21.63 15.07
CA ARG A 390 14.33 20.60 15.03
C ARG A 390 14.35 19.82 13.72
N THR A 391 14.62 20.48 12.60
CA THR A 391 14.72 19.82 11.30
C THR A 391 15.88 18.83 11.28
N ASP A 392 17.05 19.25 11.77
CA ASP A 392 18.24 18.39 11.83
C ASP A 392 18.03 17.21 12.79
N GLU A 393 17.41 17.46 13.95
CA GLU A 393 17.01 16.41 14.89
C GLU A 393 16.10 15.36 14.22
N LEU A 394 15.06 15.80 13.50
CA LEU A 394 14.14 14.89 12.82
C LEU A 394 14.79 14.14 11.66
N LEU A 395 15.66 14.81 10.89
CA LEU A 395 16.43 14.17 9.82
C LEU A 395 17.35 13.06 10.37
N GLU A 396 17.99 13.30 11.50
CA GLU A 396 18.84 12.30 12.17
C GLU A 396 17.99 11.17 12.75
N ARG A 397 16.99 11.51 13.57
CA ARG A 397 16.11 10.56 14.26
C ARG A 397 15.40 9.61 13.29
N LEU A 398 15.02 10.11 12.11
CA LEU A 398 14.30 9.34 11.09
C LEU A 398 15.21 8.79 10.00
N ARG A 399 16.54 8.93 10.15
CA ARG A 399 17.57 8.45 9.22
C ARG A 399 17.44 9.02 7.80
N LEU A 400 16.89 10.22 7.68
CA LEU A 400 16.69 10.94 6.42
C LEU A 400 17.80 11.98 6.13
N GLY A 401 18.79 12.12 7.01
CA GLY A 401 19.84 13.14 6.87
C GLY A 401 20.61 13.11 5.53
N HIS A 402 20.89 11.91 5.00
CA HIS A 402 21.56 11.75 3.71
C HIS A 402 20.67 12.13 2.50
N LEU A 403 19.37 12.32 2.72
CA LEU A 403 18.35 12.65 1.73
C LEU A 403 17.86 14.08 1.89
N ALA A 404 18.43 14.87 2.80
CA ALA A 404 17.90 16.19 3.16
C ALA A 404 17.66 17.12 1.95
N GLU A 405 18.54 17.07 0.95
CA GLU A 405 18.50 17.95 -0.23
C GLU A 405 17.89 17.29 -1.48
N VAL A 406 17.35 16.07 -1.37
CA VAL A 406 16.72 15.38 -2.50
C VAL A 406 15.23 15.71 -2.59
N ASN A 407 14.65 15.51 -3.76
CA ASN A 407 13.22 15.72 -3.95
C ASN A 407 12.40 14.61 -3.25
N PRO A 408 11.36 14.94 -2.44
CA PRO A 408 10.53 13.96 -1.75
C PRO A 408 9.93 12.87 -2.65
N TYR A 409 9.60 13.20 -3.91
CA TYR A 409 9.01 12.24 -4.86
C TYR A 409 10.01 11.20 -5.39
N THR A 410 11.31 11.43 -5.21
CA THR A 410 12.38 10.47 -5.60
C THR A 410 12.73 9.46 -4.51
N LEU A 411 12.17 9.62 -3.31
CA LEU A 411 12.35 8.72 -2.19
C LEU A 411 11.70 7.36 -2.44
N SER A 412 12.25 6.30 -1.82
CA SER A 412 11.56 5.00 -1.75
C SER A 412 10.27 5.10 -0.91
N GLY A 413 9.34 4.15 -1.07
CA GLY A 413 8.07 4.15 -0.33
C GLY A 413 8.26 4.24 1.19
N GLY A 414 9.20 3.46 1.74
CA GLY A 414 9.54 3.51 3.17
C GLY A 414 10.10 4.85 3.63
N GLU A 415 10.97 5.47 2.82
CA GLU A 415 11.50 6.81 3.10
C GLU A 415 10.41 7.89 3.01
N LYS A 416 9.50 7.79 2.03
CA LYS A 416 8.32 8.66 1.92
C LYS A 416 7.44 8.55 3.17
N ARG A 417 7.18 7.34 3.66
CA ARG A 417 6.37 7.14 4.87
C ARG A 417 7.05 7.74 6.11
N ARG A 418 8.36 7.52 6.30
CA ARG A 418 9.12 8.16 7.38
C ARG A 418 9.11 9.69 7.29
N LEU A 419 9.26 10.25 6.09
CA LEU A 419 9.16 11.69 5.87
C LEU A 419 7.77 12.22 6.21
N SER A 420 6.70 11.55 5.81
CA SER A 420 5.33 11.96 6.16
C SER A 420 5.09 11.98 7.69
N VAL A 421 5.62 10.99 8.42
CA VAL A 421 5.59 11.03 9.90
C VAL A 421 6.43 12.19 10.44
N ALA A 422 7.61 12.43 9.85
CA ALA A 422 8.53 13.51 10.22
C ALA A 422 7.88 14.89 10.13
N THR A 423 7.17 15.17 9.03
CA THR A 423 6.57 16.48 8.77
C THR A 423 5.48 16.78 9.78
N MET A 424 4.74 15.75 10.22
CA MET A 424 3.75 15.88 11.30
C MET A 424 4.41 16.09 12.67
N LEU A 425 5.56 15.46 12.93
CA LEU A 425 6.32 15.65 14.17
C LEU A 425 6.99 17.03 14.27
N ALA A 426 7.26 17.70 13.16
CA ALA A 426 7.95 18.98 13.12
C ALA A 426 7.27 20.09 13.95
N THR A 427 5.96 20.00 14.13
CA THR A 427 5.18 20.95 14.94
C THR A 427 4.96 20.49 16.38
N ALA A 428 5.58 19.37 16.78
CA ALA A 428 5.48 18.72 18.10
C ALA A 428 4.03 18.52 18.59
N PRO A 429 3.17 17.83 17.82
CA PRO A 429 1.81 17.53 18.24
C PRO A 429 1.79 16.54 19.43
N LYS A 430 0.74 16.61 20.24
CA LYS A 430 0.52 15.63 21.33
C LYS A 430 -0.26 14.40 20.87
N VAL A 431 -0.95 14.47 19.72
CA VAL A 431 -1.66 13.34 19.09
C VAL A 431 -1.18 13.22 17.65
N ILE A 432 -0.85 12.01 17.22
CA ILE A 432 -0.60 11.71 15.81
C ILE A 432 -1.59 10.63 15.38
N ILE A 433 -2.18 10.84 14.22
CA ILE A 433 -3.12 9.93 13.59
C ILE A 433 -2.46 9.41 12.32
N LEU A 434 -2.46 8.09 12.15
CA LEU A 434 -1.91 7.44 10.97
C LEU A 434 -2.98 6.54 10.35
N ASP A 435 -3.18 6.70 9.04
CA ASP A 435 -4.05 5.83 8.26
C ASP A 435 -3.20 4.82 7.47
N GLU A 436 -3.39 3.54 7.78
CA GLU A 436 -2.67 2.38 7.23
C GLU A 436 -1.13 2.55 7.20
N PRO A 437 -0.48 2.88 8.34
CA PRO A 437 0.93 3.27 8.37
C PRO A 437 1.88 2.19 7.83
N THR A 438 1.59 0.93 8.08
CA THR A 438 2.46 -0.21 7.78
C THR A 438 2.14 -0.91 6.45
N PHE A 439 1.14 -0.42 5.72
CA PHE A 439 0.65 -1.10 4.53
C PHE A 439 1.66 -1.11 3.38
N GLY A 440 1.72 -2.22 2.63
CA GLY A 440 2.54 -2.37 1.43
C GLY A 440 4.04 -2.27 1.69
N GLN A 441 4.49 -2.50 2.93
CA GLN A 441 5.89 -2.41 3.29
C GLN A 441 6.55 -3.79 3.38
N ASP A 442 7.81 -3.83 2.97
CA ASP A 442 8.70 -4.94 3.33
C ASP A 442 8.90 -5.00 4.85
N ARG A 443 9.33 -6.17 5.34
CA ARG A 443 9.47 -6.45 6.77
C ARG A 443 10.44 -5.51 7.48
N ARG A 444 11.52 -5.10 6.80
CA ARG A 444 12.53 -4.22 7.41
C ARG A 444 11.94 -2.84 7.63
N THR A 445 11.32 -2.27 6.60
CA THR A 445 10.71 -0.95 6.64
C THR A 445 9.55 -0.92 7.63
N TRP A 446 8.77 -2.00 7.67
CA TRP A 446 7.74 -2.21 8.67
C TRP A 446 8.28 -2.19 10.10
N GLU A 447 9.36 -2.92 10.38
CA GLU A 447 9.97 -2.96 11.72
C GLU A 447 10.52 -1.58 12.12
N GLU A 448 11.18 -0.88 11.19
CA GLU A 448 11.68 0.48 11.42
C GLU A 448 10.55 1.45 11.78
N LEU A 449 9.43 1.41 11.06
CA LEU A 449 8.27 2.25 11.34
C LEU A 449 7.61 1.89 12.68
N THR A 450 7.49 0.60 12.98
CA THR A 450 6.88 0.11 14.21
C THR A 450 7.71 0.54 15.43
N ARG A 451 9.03 0.43 15.35
CA ARG A 451 9.96 0.92 16.39
C ARG A 451 9.88 2.43 16.55
N LEU A 452 9.83 3.17 15.45
CA LEU A 452 9.66 4.62 15.48
C LEU A 452 8.37 5.05 16.21
N LEU A 453 7.25 4.40 15.90
CA LEU A 453 5.96 4.72 16.53
C LEU A 453 5.96 4.38 18.02
N ALA A 454 6.62 3.29 18.41
CA ALA A 454 6.87 2.97 19.82
C ALA A 454 7.65 4.08 20.52
N GLU A 455 8.75 4.56 19.93
CA GLU A 455 9.57 5.65 20.49
C GLU A 455 8.81 6.98 20.57
N ILE A 456 7.95 7.28 19.60
CA ILE A 456 7.10 8.48 19.62
C ILE A 456 6.11 8.41 20.78
N ALA A 457 5.47 7.27 20.97
CA ALA A 457 4.55 7.08 22.08
C ALA A 457 5.27 7.06 23.44
N ASP A 458 6.45 6.45 23.53
CA ASP A 458 7.30 6.49 24.73
C ASP A 458 7.94 7.86 24.99
N ALA A 459 7.83 8.82 24.07
CA ALA A 459 8.13 10.23 24.32
C ALA A 459 6.91 11.02 24.85
N GLY A 460 5.76 10.36 25.02
CA GLY A 460 4.52 10.93 25.57
C GLY A 460 3.49 11.39 24.55
N THR A 461 3.75 11.23 23.24
CA THR A 461 2.78 11.52 22.19
C THR A 461 1.74 10.40 22.11
N ALA A 462 0.45 10.74 22.04
CA ALA A 462 -0.58 9.74 21.76
C ALA A 462 -0.55 9.36 20.27
N VAL A 463 -0.60 8.08 19.97
CA VAL A 463 -0.62 7.57 18.58
C VAL A 463 -1.95 6.90 18.34
N VAL A 464 -2.64 7.28 17.27
CA VAL A 464 -3.85 6.62 16.79
C VAL A 464 -3.54 6.05 15.42
N ALA A 465 -3.63 4.74 15.25
CA ALA A 465 -3.32 4.08 13.98
C ALA A 465 -4.54 3.30 13.49
N ALA A 466 -5.10 3.70 12.35
CA ALA A 466 -6.05 2.89 11.62
C ALA A 466 -5.28 1.84 10.81
N THR A 467 -5.52 0.56 11.09
CA THR A 467 -4.89 -0.50 10.30
C THR A 467 -5.63 -1.83 10.37
N HIS A 468 -5.46 -2.67 9.35
CA HIS A 468 -5.82 -4.09 9.37
C HIS A 468 -4.61 -5.01 9.66
N ASP A 469 -3.46 -4.44 9.99
CA ASP A 469 -2.25 -5.16 10.34
C ASP A 469 -2.30 -5.66 11.79
N LEU A 470 -2.65 -6.95 11.95
CA LEU A 470 -2.78 -7.59 13.26
C LEU A 470 -1.43 -7.75 13.98
N ASP A 471 -0.32 -7.88 13.25
CA ASP A 471 1.01 -7.98 13.85
C ASP A 471 1.40 -6.65 14.48
N PHE A 472 1.14 -5.55 13.77
CA PHE A 472 1.33 -4.20 14.29
C PHE A 472 0.46 -3.94 15.53
N ALA A 473 -0.82 -4.31 15.45
CA ALA A 473 -1.76 -4.17 16.57
C ALA A 473 -1.39 -5.05 17.77
N THR A 474 -0.73 -6.18 17.53
CA THR A 474 -0.28 -7.10 18.60
C THR A 474 0.95 -6.57 19.31
N LEU A 475 1.90 -5.98 18.57
CA LEU A 475 3.12 -5.43 19.16
C LEU A 475 2.90 -4.12 19.91
N LEU A 476 2.09 -3.21 19.36
CA LEU A 476 2.07 -1.82 19.81
C LEU A 476 0.81 -1.40 20.58
N ALA A 477 -0.35 -2.00 20.31
CA ALA A 477 -1.61 -1.47 20.81
C ALA A 477 -1.69 -1.52 22.34
N ASP A 478 -1.96 -0.37 22.95
CA ASP A 478 -2.34 -0.24 24.36
C ASP A 478 -3.87 -0.21 24.50
N ALA A 479 -4.56 0.30 23.48
CA ALA A 479 -6.01 0.29 23.35
C ALA A 479 -6.44 -0.10 21.92
N ARG A 480 -7.63 -0.69 21.78
CA ARG A 480 -8.18 -1.11 20.49
C ARG A 480 -9.61 -0.60 20.32
N ILE A 481 -9.91 -0.07 19.13
CA ILE A 481 -11.25 0.29 18.69
C ILE A 481 -11.56 -0.58 17.49
N GLU A 482 -12.49 -1.51 17.65
CA GLU A 482 -12.89 -2.42 16.58
C GLU A 482 -14.17 -1.89 15.90
N LEU A 483 -14.06 -1.63 14.60
CA LEU A 483 -15.20 -1.25 13.76
C LEU A 483 -15.69 -2.49 13.01
N PRO A 484 -16.94 -2.92 13.23
CA PRO A 484 -17.50 -4.03 12.49
C PRO A 484 -17.69 -3.68 11.01
N GLU A 485 -17.95 -4.69 10.19
CA GLU A 485 -18.34 -4.49 8.80
C GLU A 485 -19.57 -3.57 8.71
N TRP A 486 -19.50 -2.59 7.82
CA TRP A 486 -20.61 -1.67 7.59
C TRP A 486 -21.29 -2.02 6.27
N ASP A 487 -22.57 -2.39 6.35
CA ASP A 487 -23.43 -2.59 5.19
C ASP A 487 -24.32 -1.34 5.00
N PRO A 488 -24.08 -0.54 3.95
CA PRO A 488 -24.89 0.64 3.66
C PRO A 488 -26.36 0.32 3.31
N THR A 489 -26.68 -0.94 3.00
CA THR A 489 -28.04 -1.41 2.69
C THR A 489 -28.79 -1.95 3.91
N ALA A 490 -28.07 -2.36 4.96
CA ALA A 490 -28.64 -2.68 6.25
C ALA A 490 -28.95 -1.36 6.98
N GLY A 491 -30.14 -0.81 6.72
CA GLY A 491 -30.58 0.44 7.35
C GLY A 491 -30.28 0.44 8.85
N THR A 492 -29.56 1.46 9.31
CA THR A 492 -29.19 1.63 10.72
C THR A 492 -30.49 1.65 11.53
N THR A 493 -30.75 0.60 12.30
CA THR A 493 -31.91 0.56 13.18
C THR A 493 -31.59 1.51 14.33
N LEU A 494 -32.14 2.73 14.27
CA LEU A 494 -32.04 3.78 15.30
C LEU A 494 -32.62 3.34 16.64
#